data_AF-A0A4Y3KYF7-F1
#
_entry.id   AF-A0A4Y3KYF7-F1
#
_cell.length_a   1.000
_cell.length_b   1.000
_cell.length_c   1.000
_cell.angle_alpha   90.00
_cell.angle_beta   90.00
_cell.angle_gamma   90.00
#
_symmetry.space_group_name_H-M   'P 1'
#
loop_
_entity.id
_entity.type
_entity.pdbx_description
1 polymer ?
#
loop_
_entity_poly.entity_id
_entity_poly.type
_entity_poly.pdbx_seq_one_letter_code
_entity_poly.pdbx_strand_id
1 'polypeptide(L)'
;MVAALAAPASAQFIEPPSPLVKQRADTAIHKHTDGYYYMTASVPDYKRLELRRATTLAGLGTATPTTIYQAPASGPLSGWIWAPDVKFYDGAWYLYFSASPSSNTFDQRLYWTRTTSANPLTGSWSAPARLTTGWESFQLDPASFEHNGQRYFTWAQDSPSTNYNSHMYIARMASPTSLATAATEIARPTYGWEMEGVAGVVEGPSPLLKNGRVFIAYSASATDSRYKLGLLSASGTANLLDPTSWSKSPVPVFQTANGVHGPGHGSFTVAEDNRTDLLVFHARDYANPTPDALRDPNRHTRVQQLYWRDNGDPFFGQPLPTGMTKPGIRGQHSNKCVDDWERNTTPGAEVRLYDCTGSNVQAWELSYVGGYYRIRNQHANLCLDNWNSATALNSDVRLSTCNGVAAQDWTILDRGNGWFSLRNRHSGLCLDNYGWDTANGARISQYTCNGNAAQLWRRG
;
A
#
# COMPACT_ATOMS: atom_id res chain seq x y z
N MET A 1 13.42 -37.60 -12.19
CA MET A 1 14.25 -36.65 -11.43
C MET A 1 13.35 -35.54 -10.95
N VAL A 2 13.00 -35.53 -9.66
CA VAL A 2 12.28 -34.42 -9.04
C VAL A 2 13.28 -33.28 -8.94
N ALA A 3 13.08 -32.21 -9.70
CA ALA A 3 13.89 -31.02 -9.57
C ALA A 3 13.76 -30.53 -8.12
N ALA A 4 14.87 -30.54 -7.39
CA ALA A 4 14.95 -29.90 -6.09
C ALA A 4 14.57 -28.44 -6.31
N LEU A 5 13.45 -28.01 -5.73
CA LEU A 5 13.15 -26.60 -5.56
C LEU A 5 14.37 -26.00 -4.86
N ALA A 6 15.09 -25.13 -5.56
CA ALA A 6 16.11 -24.31 -4.94
C ALA A 6 15.47 -23.66 -3.70
N ALA A 7 16.17 -23.71 -2.56
CA ALA A 7 15.79 -22.91 -1.41
C ALA A 7 15.49 -21.49 -1.92
N PRO A 8 14.35 -20.87 -1.53
CA PRO A 8 14.04 -19.54 -2.01
C PRO A 8 15.25 -18.66 -1.74
N ALA A 9 15.65 -17.84 -2.72
CA ALA A 9 16.54 -16.72 -2.46
C ALA A 9 16.04 -16.09 -1.16
N SER A 10 16.88 -16.10 -0.13
CA SER A 10 16.56 -15.54 1.19
C SER A 10 15.84 -14.23 0.93
N ALA A 11 14.60 -14.11 1.41
CA ALA A 11 13.76 -12.96 1.07
C ALA A 11 14.58 -11.68 1.27
N GLN A 12 14.65 -10.88 0.20
CA GLN A 12 15.45 -9.67 0.20
C GLN A 12 14.79 -8.73 1.20
N PHE A 13 15.58 -8.10 2.09
CA PHE A 13 15.03 -7.07 2.96
C PHE A 13 14.43 -5.96 2.10
N ILE A 14 13.14 -5.71 2.26
CA ILE A 14 12.41 -4.70 1.49
C ILE A 14 12.68 -3.33 2.12
N GLU A 15 13.69 -2.65 1.58
CA GLU A 15 14.16 -1.34 2.02
C GLU A 15 14.01 -0.27 0.92
N PRO A 16 12.80 -0.04 0.35
CA PRO A 16 12.63 1.02 -0.64
C PRO A 16 12.91 2.37 0.02
N PRO A 17 13.59 3.31 -0.69
CA PRO A 17 13.80 4.64 -0.17
C PRO A 17 12.45 5.35 0.05
N SER A 18 12.38 6.16 1.10
CA SER A 18 11.19 6.96 1.46
C SER A 18 11.60 8.44 1.63
N PRO A 19 11.12 9.35 0.77
CA PRO A 19 10.28 9.11 -0.39
C PRO A 19 11.01 8.34 -1.51
N LEU A 20 10.24 7.59 -2.30
CA LEU A 20 10.75 6.85 -3.45
C LEU A 20 10.99 7.78 -4.64
N VAL A 21 9.99 8.59 -5.01
CA VAL A 21 10.13 9.64 -6.02
C VAL A 21 9.52 10.94 -5.49
N LYS A 22 10.27 12.02 -5.54
CA LYS A 22 9.80 13.33 -5.08
C LYS A 22 8.84 13.95 -6.10
N GLN A 23 7.81 14.67 -5.61
CA GLN A 23 6.92 15.50 -6.41
C GLN A 23 6.15 14.68 -7.46
N ARG A 24 5.61 13.55 -7.02
CA ARG A 24 4.88 12.58 -7.82
C ARG A 24 3.69 12.12 -6.98
N ALA A 25 2.56 12.76 -7.22
CA ALA A 25 1.29 12.42 -6.57
C ALA A 25 0.56 11.33 -7.36
N ASP A 26 -0.50 10.78 -6.77
CA ASP A 26 -1.47 9.91 -7.44
C ASP A 26 -0.78 8.79 -8.24
N THR A 27 0.02 8.00 -7.53
CA THR A 27 1.06 7.14 -8.14
C THR A 27 0.62 5.70 -8.34
N ALA A 28 0.89 5.16 -9.54
CA ALA A 28 0.72 3.74 -9.84
C ALA A 28 2.08 3.07 -10.09
N ILE A 29 2.30 1.88 -9.53
CA ILE A 29 3.46 1.02 -9.84
C ILE A 29 2.98 -0.37 -10.25
N HIS A 30 3.18 -0.71 -11.52
CA HIS A 30 2.89 -2.03 -12.06
C HIS A 30 4.18 -2.86 -12.21
N LYS A 31 4.26 -4.01 -11.52
CA LYS A 31 5.31 -4.99 -11.77
C LYS A 31 4.87 -5.91 -12.90
N HIS A 32 5.61 -5.90 -13.99
CA HIS A 32 5.28 -6.67 -15.19
C HIS A 32 6.10 -7.98 -15.24
N THR A 33 5.64 -8.93 -16.05
CA THR A 33 6.24 -10.26 -16.19
C THR A 33 7.59 -10.25 -16.91
N ASP A 34 7.97 -9.12 -17.53
CA ASP A 34 9.30 -8.90 -18.11
C ASP A 34 10.39 -8.59 -17.05
N GLY A 35 10.02 -8.56 -15.77
CA GLY A 35 10.94 -8.31 -14.66
C GLY A 35 11.14 -6.83 -14.34
N TYR A 36 10.40 -5.93 -14.98
CA TYR A 36 10.45 -4.50 -14.70
C TYR A 36 9.22 -4.00 -13.93
N TYR A 37 9.47 -2.98 -13.11
CA TYR A 37 8.44 -2.09 -12.58
C TYR A 37 8.22 -0.92 -13.53
N TYR A 38 6.97 -0.55 -13.74
CA TYR A 38 6.53 0.60 -14.50
C TYR A 38 5.79 1.55 -13.57
N MET A 39 6.22 2.80 -13.51
CA MET A 39 5.66 3.79 -12.59
C MET A 39 5.12 5.00 -13.33
N THR A 40 3.91 5.40 -12.97
CA THR A 40 3.26 6.64 -13.38
C THR A 40 2.82 7.43 -12.15
N ALA A 41 2.66 8.74 -12.32
CA ALA A 41 2.20 9.65 -11.30
C ALA A 41 1.77 10.98 -11.92
N SER A 42 0.92 11.72 -11.23
CA SER A 42 0.68 13.14 -11.51
C SER A 42 1.98 13.92 -11.38
N VAL A 43 2.31 14.69 -12.41
CA VAL A 43 3.47 15.60 -12.41
C VAL A 43 3.07 17.00 -11.92
N PRO A 44 3.97 17.78 -11.30
CA PRO A 44 3.60 19.07 -10.70
C PRO A 44 3.06 20.13 -11.68
N ASP A 45 3.47 20.07 -12.95
CA ASP A 45 2.98 20.98 -13.98
C ASP A 45 1.56 20.62 -14.46
N TYR A 46 1.10 19.40 -14.22
CA TYR A 46 -0.16 18.84 -14.72
C TYR A 46 -0.34 18.91 -16.25
N LYS A 47 0.76 18.94 -17.00
CA LYS A 47 0.79 19.11 -18.47
C LYS A 47 1.31 17.90 -19.22
N ARG A 48 1.57 16.78 -18.56
CA ARG A 48 2.11 15.59 -19.25
C ARG A 48 1.82 14.30 -18.52
N LEU A 49 1.89 13.20 -19.28
CA LEU A 49 2.00 11.85 -18.74
C LEU A 49 3.47 11.45 -18.72
N GLU A 50 3.95 11.03 -17.56
CA GLU A 50 5.31 10.58 -17.31
C GLU A 50 5.33 9.08 -16.98
N LEU A 51 6.24 8.33 -17.61
CA LEU A 51 6.47 6.91 -17.35
C LEU A 51 7.93 6.68 -16.96
N ARG A 52 8.16 5.89 -15.91
CA ARG A 52 9.47 5.41 -15.47
C ARG A 52 9.50 3.89 -15.48
N ARG A 53 10.69 3.31 -15.65
CA ARG A 53 10.88 1.87 -15.53
C ARG A 53 12.21 1.52 -14.86
N ALA A 54 12.19 0.50 -14.01
CA ALA A 54 13.40 -0.07 -13.40
C ALA A 54 13.19 -1.55 -13.00
N THR A 55 14.26 -2.31 -12.80
CA THR A 55 14.17 -3.72 -12.33
C THR A 55 14.03 -3.84 -10.81
N THR A 56 14.22 -2.74 -10.09
CA THR A 56 14.04 -2.65 -8.63
C THR A 56 13.20 -1.44 -8.28
N LEU A 57 12.51 -1.48 -7.15
CA LEU A 57 11.77 -0.36 -6.61
C LEU A 57 12.71 0.83 -6.39
N ALA A 58 13.83 0.63 -5.69
CA ALA A 58 14.83 1.68 -5.49
C ALA A 58 15.32 2.30 -6.82
N GLY A 59 15.45 1.49 -7.88
CA GLY A 59 15.81 1.95 -9.22
C GLY A 59 14.77 2.89 -9.84
N LEU A 60 13.48 2.81 -9.49
CA LEU A 60 12.47 3.78 -9.95
C LEU A 60 12.78 5.21 -9.43
N GLY A 61 13.39 5.30 -8.26
CA GLY A 61 13.80 6.57 -7.63
C GLY A 61 14.82 7.35 -8.46
N THR A 62 15.68 6.63 -9.18
CA THR A 62 16.79 7.20 -9.99
C THR A 62 16.57 7.07 -11.50
N ALA A 63 15.62 6.27 -11.95
CA ALA A 63 15.30 6.09 -13.36
C ALA A 63 14.90 7.43 -14.01
N THR A 64 15.48 7.69 -15.18
CA THR A 64 15.11 8.84 -16.00
C THR A 64 13.66 8.68 -16.49
N PRO A 65 12.78 9.65 -16.21
CA PRO A 65 11.42 9.60 -16.73
C PRO A 65 11.34 9.87 -18.23
N THR A 66 10.32 9.27 -18.86
CA THR A 66 9.94 9.58 -20.24
C THR A 66 8.58 10.28 -20.26
N THR A 67 8.52 11.44 -20.91
CA THR A 67 7.25 12.06 -21.29
C THR A 67 6.69 11.33 -22.50
N ILE A 68 5.54 10.69 -22.33
CA ILE A 68 4.88 9.91 -23.39
C ILE A 68 3.68 10.65 -24.02
N TYR A 69 3.18 11.67 -23.33
CA TYR A 69 2.15 12.57 -23.83
C TYR A 69 2.37 13.97 -23.23
N GLN A 70 2.23 14.99 -24.09
CA GLN A 70 2.32 16.40 -23.72
C GLN A 70 0.97 17.07 -24.00
N ALA A 71 0.44 17.77 -23.02
CA ALA A 71 -0.82 18.50 -23.14
C ALA A 71 -0.72 19.59 -24.22
N PRO A 72 -1.74 19.75 -25.09
CA PRO A 72 -1.83 20.86 -26.02
C PRO A 72 -2.05 22.20 -25.28
N ALA A 73 -1.89 23.31 -26.01
CA ALA A 73 -2.08 24.65 -25.47
C ALA A 73 -3.54 24.94 -25.06
N SER A 74 -4.52 24.30 -25.71
CA SER A 74 -5.96 24.50 -25.46
C SER A 74 -6.76 23.21 -25.71
N GLY A 75 -8.03 23.22 -25.31
CA GLY A 75 -8.96 22.10 -25.49
C GLY A 75 -9.09 21.18 -24.26
N PRO A 76 -9.88 20.09 -24.36
CA PRO A 76 -10.28 19.25 -23.23
C PRO A 76 -9.15 18.53 -22.48
N LEU A 77 -7.96 18.44 -23.08
CA LEU A 77 -6.77 17.75 -22.56
C LEU A 77 -5.61 18.71 -22.26
N SER A 78 -5.89 20.01 -22.23
CA SER A 78 -4.85 21.05 -22.15
C SER A 78 -4.25 21.23 -20.75
N GLY A 79 -4.80 20.63 -19.69
CA GLY A 79 -4.20 20.70 -18.36
C GLY A 79 -4.79 19.75 -17.35
N TRP A 80 -4.34 19.92 -16.11
CA TRP A 80 -4.85 19.18 -14.95
C TRP A 80 -4.83 17.66 -15.16
N ILE A 81 -3.76 17.14 -15.76
CA ILE A 81 -3.59 15.71 -15.95
C ILE A 81 -3.27 15.05 -14.61
N TRP A 82 -4.17 14.21 -14.12
CA TRP A 82 -4.09 13.56 -12.82
C TRP A 82 -4.17 12.03 -12.91
N ALA A 83 -3.63 11.38 -11.87
CA ALA A 83 -3.83 9.98 -11.54
C ALA A 83 -3.65 8.99 -12.71
N PRO A 84 -2.50 9.03 -13.43
CA PRO A 84 -2.24 8.05 -14.46
C PRO A 84 -2.01 6.66 -13.86
N ASP A 85 -2.74 5.65 -14.33
CA ASP A 85 -2.59 4.23 -13.98
C ASP A 85 -2.16 3.42 -15.21
N VAL A 86 -1.04 2.70 -15.07
CA VAL A 86 -0.44 1.87 -16.12
C VAL A 86 -0.82 0.41 -16.00
N LYS A 87 -1.30 -0.16 -17.11
CA LYS A 87 -1.69 -1.57 -17.24
C LYS A 87 -1.16 -2.18 -18.52
N PHE A 88 -0.91 -3.48 -18.47
CA PHE A 88 -0.68 -4.28 -19.65
C PHE A 88 -1.86 -5.23 -19.85
N TYR A 89 -2.59 -5.04 -20.95
CA TYR A 89 -3.76 -5.84 -21.30
C TYR A 89 -3.70 -6.21 -22.77
N ASP A 90 -4.10 -7.45 -23.09
CA ASP A 90 -4.35 -7.89 -24.47
C ASP A 90 -3.15 -7.63 -25.41
N GLY A 91 -1.92 -7.78 -24.89
CA GLY A 91 -0.67 -7.57 -25.63
C GLY A 91 -0.24 -6.11 -25.81
N ALA A 92 -0.89 -5.15 -25.14
CA ALA A 92 -0.57 -3.73 -25.24
C ALA A 92 -0.52 -3.03 -23.87
N TRP A 93 0.26 -1.96 -23.81
CA TRP A 93 0.28 -1.04 -22.68
C TRP A 93 -0.84 -0.03 -22.81
N TYR A 94 -1.56 0.19 -21.71
CA TYR A 94 -2.62 1.18 -21.56
C TYR A 94 -2.26 2.10 -20.41
N LEU A 95 -2.52 3.40 -20.60
CA LEU A 95 -2.62 4.35 -19.52
C LEU A 95 -4.02 4.89 -19.45
N TYR A 96 -4.60 4.81 -18.25
CA TYR A 96 -5.83 5.51 -17.90
C TYR A 96 -5.46 6.72 -17.06
N PHE A 97 -6.12 7.85 -17.27
CA PHE A 97 -5.85 9.07 -16.51
C PHE A 97 -7.06 10.01 -16.55
N SER A 98 -7.06 11.04 -15.71
CA SER A 98 -8.02 12.14 -15.85
C SER A 98 -7.36 13.42 -16.33
N ALA A 99 -8.09 14.22 -17.10
CA ALA A 99 -7.61 15.51 -17.58
C ALA A 99 -8.77 16.49 -17.85
N SER A 100 -8.45 17.79 -17.86
CA SER A 100 -9.42 18.86 -18.09
C SER A 100 -8.85 19.98 -18.97
N PRO A 101 -9.68 20.92 -19.44
CA PRO A 101 -9.18 22.18 -19.96
C PRO A 101 -8.36 22.93 -18.91
N SER A 102 -7.24 23.55 -19.31
CA SER A 102 -6.42 24.34 -18.38
C SER A 102 -7.19 25.51 -17.73
N SER A 103 -8.26 25.97 -18.38
CA SER A 103 -9.16 27.02 -17.89
C SER A 103 -10.19 26.53 -16.86
N ASN A 104 -10.38 25.23 -16.69
CA ASN A 104 -11.35 24.67 -15.73
C ASN A 104 -10.80 23.39 -15.08
N THR A 105 -10.19 23.55 -13.91
CA THR A 105 -9.57 22.47 -13.14
C THR A 105 -10.51 21.33 -12.79
N PHE A 106 -11.80 21.61 -12.59
CA PHE A 106 -12.79 20.63 -12.15
C PHE A 106 -13.69 20.15 -13.27
N ASP A 107 -13.40 20.49 -14.52
CA ASP A 107 -14.01 19.84 -15.68
C ASP A 107 -13.24 18.55 -16.06
N GLN A 108 -12.89 17.77 -15.04
CA GLN A 108 -12.11 16.54 -15.17
C GLN A 108 -12.90 15.41 -15.77
N ARG A 109 -12.22 14.64 -16.61
CA ARG A 109 -12.78 13.52 -17.34
C ARG A 109 -11.77 12.43 -17.58
N LEU A 110 -12.26 11.21 -17.79
CA LEU A 110 -11.42 10.02 -17.95
C LEU A 110 -10.98 9.79 -19.38
N TYR A 111 -9.70 9.50 -19.57
CA TYR A 111 -9.10 9.22 -20.86
C TYR A 111 -8.21 8.00 -20.80
N TRP A 112 -7.90 7.47 -21.97
CA TRP A 112 -6.90 6.43 -22.13
C TRP A 112 -6.01 6.71 -23.35
N THR A 113 -4.78 6.22 -23.31
CA THR A 113 -3.88 6.10 -24.46
C THR A 113 -3.20 4.72 -24.44
N ARG A 114 -2.74 4.23 -25.59
CA ARG A 114 -2.12 2.91 -25.68
C ARG A 114 -0.87 2.86 -26.57
N THR A 115 -0.02 1.87 -26.33
CA THR A 115 1.06 1.46 -27.24
C THR A 115 1.19 -0.07 -27.27
N THR A 116 1.50 -0.62 -28.44
CA THR A 116 1.80 -2.06 -28.63
C THR A 116 3.30 -2.35 -28.55
N SER A 117 4.14 -1.34 -28.34
CA SER A 117 5.58 -1.54 -28.16
C SER A 117 5.85 -2.38 -26.92
N ALA A 118 6.72 -3.38 -27.04
CA ALA A 118 7.18 -4.16 -25.89
C ALA A 118 7.83 -3.27 -24.82
N ASN A 119 8.57 -2.23 -25.25
CA ASN A 119 9.07 -1.18 -24.37
C ASN A 119 8.20 0.09 -24.51
N PRO A 120 7.32 0.39 -23.54
CA PRO A 120 6.42 1.54 -23.61
C PRO A 120 7.12 2.90 -23.45
N LEU A 121 8.41 2.92 -23.07
CA LEU A 121 9.19 4.16 -22.96
C LEU A 121 9.71 4.63 -24.33
N THR A 122 9.86 3.74 -25.30
CA THR A 122 10.38 4.06 -26.65
C THR A 122 9.34 3.90 -27.74
N GLY A 123 8.17 3.35 -27.41
CA GLY A 123 7.07 3.15 -28.34
C GLY A 123 6.30 4.42 -28.64
N SER A 124 5.69 4.49 -29.83
CA SER A 124 4.68 5.50 -30.13
C SER A 124 3.39 5.18 -29.40
N TRP A 125 2.81 6.20 -28.76
CA TRP A 125 1.52 6.13 -28.10
C TRP A 125 0.42 6.69 -29.00
N SER A 126 -0.79 6.14 -28.90
CA SER A 126 -1.95 6.70 -29.59
C SER A 126 -2.30 8.08 -29.06
N ALA A 127 -3.02 8.88 -29.85
CA ALA A 127 -3.70 10.05 -29.30
C ALA A 127 -4.62 9.60 -28.15
N PRO A 128 -4.71 10.37 -27.05
CA PRO A 128 -5.64 10.03 -25.98
C PRO A 128 -7.09 10.07 -26.47
N ALA A 129 -7.86 9.09 -26.04
CA ALA A 129 -9.28 8.96 -26.33
C ALA A 129 -10.09 8.99 -25.04
N ARG A 130 -11.32 9.47 -25.13
CA ARG A 130 -12.26 9.55 -24.01
C ARG A 130 -12.69 8.15 -23.56
N LEU A 131 -12.76 7.92 -22.24
CA LEU A 131 -13.47 6.78 -21.66
C LEU A 131 -14.86 7.25 -21.20
N THR A 132 -15.91 6.75 -21.84
CA THR A 132 -17.30 7.13 -21.51
C THR A 132 -17.84 6.25 -20.40
N THR A 133 -18.32 6.85 -19.30
CA THR A 133 -18.89 6.15 -18.14
C THR A 133 -20.43 6.04 -18.17
N GLY A 134 -21.07 6.66 -19.17
CA GLY A 134 -22.51 6.63 -19.40
C GLY A 134 -23.22 7.95 -19.09
N TRP A 135 -22.60 8.86 -18.34
CA TRP A 135 -23.04 10.24 -18.14
C TRP A 135 -21.86 11.15 -17.82
N GLU A 136 -22.07 12.46 -17.91
CA GLU A 136 -21.01 13.46 -17.79
C GLU A 136 -21.16 14.28 -16.51
N SER A 137 -20.13 14.21 -15.67
CA SER A 137 -19.90 15.04 -14.48
C SER A 137 -18.39 15.09 -14.21
N PHE A 138 -17.97 15.66 -13.08
CA PHE A 138 -16.57 15.56 -12.64
C PHE A 138 -16.18 14.09 -12.44
N GLN A 139 -15.15 13.63 -13.14
CA GLN A 139 -14.64 12.24 -13.08
C GLN A 139 -13.12 12.24 -12.98
N LEU A 140 -12.59 11.41 -12.09
CA LEU A 140 -11.16 11.28 -11.89
C LEU A 140 -10.77 9.89 -11.40
N ASP A 141 -9.47 9.70 -11.24
CA ASP A 141 -8.86 8.59 -10.53
C ASP A 141 -9.27 7.22 -11.10
N PRO A 142 -8.97 6.95 -12.38
CA PRO A 142 -9.26 5.66 -12.96
C PRO A 142 -8.34 4.58 -12.39
N ALA A 143 -8.92 3.42 -12.07
CA ALA A 143 -8.19 2.21 -11.80
C ALA A 143 -8.88 1.02 -12.48
N SER A 144 -8.11 0.00 -12.82
CA SER A 144 -8.66 -1.25 -13.36
C SER A 144 -7.97 -2.47 -12.77
N PHE A 145 -8.70 -3.57 -12.74
CA PHE A 145 -8.19 -4.85 -12.26
C PHE A 145 -8.92 -6.01 -12.92
N GLU A 146 -8.31 -7.19 -12.89
CA GLU A 146 -8.92 -8.43 -13.35
C GLU A 146 -9.25 -9.33 -12.16
N HIS A 147 -10.43 -9.94 -12.20
CA HIS A 147 -10.92 -10.86 -11.18
C HIS A 147 -11.81 -11.94 -11.82
N ASN A 148 -11.51 -13.22 -11.56
CA ASN A 148 -12.26 -14.36 -12.11
C ASN A 148 -12.48 -14.29 -13.63
N GLY A 149 -11.44 -13.91 -14.39
CA GLY A 149 -11.50 -13.79 -15.86
C GLY A 149 -12.34 -12.62 -16.38
N GLN A 150 -12.75 -11.71 -15.50
CA GLN A 150 -13.47 -10.48 -15.85
C GLN A 150 -12.59 -9.27 -15.54
N ARG A 151 -12.65 -8.24 -16.38
CA ARG A 151 -11.97 -6.97 -16.14
C ARG A 151 -12.97 -5.96 -15.59
N TYR A 152 -12.57 -5.24 -14.56
CA TYR A 152 -13.35 -4.21 -13.90
C TYR A 152 -12.65 -2.87 -14.01
N PHE A 153 -13.44 -1.82 -14.16
CA PHE A 153 -13.00 -0.44 -14.14
C PHE A 153 -13.65 0.25 -12.95
N THR A 154 -12.86 0.96 -12.15
CA THR A 154 -13.30 1.71 -10.97
C THR A 154 -12.82 3.14 -11.06
N TRP A 155 -13.63 4.09 -10.65
CA TRP A 155 -13.29 5.51 -10.73
C TRP A 155 -14.08 6.32 -9.71
N ALA A 156 -13.62 7.55 -9.49
CA ALA A 156 -14.33 8.54 -8.70
C ALA A 156 -15.15 9.45 -9.61
N GLN A 157 -16.40 9.71 -9.27
CA GLN A 157 -17.26 10.61 -10.03
C GLN A 157 -18.26 11.36 -9.14
N ASP A 158 -18.54 12.60 -9.49
CA ASP A 158 -19.60 13.40 -8.85
C ASP A 158 -20.99 12.85 -9.22
N SER A 159 -21.86 12.76 -8.21
CA SER A 159 -23.19 12.17 -8.31
C SER A 159 -24.26 13.26 -8.17
N PRO A 160 -25.21 13.38 -9.12
CA PRO A 160 -26.28 14.36 -9.03
C PRO A 160 -27.26 14.09 -7.87
N SER A 161 -27.11 12.96 -7.17
CA SER A 161 -27.99 12.57 -6.05
C SER A 161 -27.59 13.19 -4.70
N THR A 162 -26.44 13.86 -4.63
CA THR A 162 -25.94 14.47 -3.38
C THR A 162 -25.18 15.78 -3.69
N ASN A 163 -24.70 16.47 -2.65
CA ASN A 163 -23.78 17.61 -2.76
C ASN A 163 -22.34 17.26 -2.36
N TYR A 164 -21.99 15.96 -2.32
CA TYR A 164 -20.62 15.53 -2.04
C TYR A 164 -19.70 15.75 -3.25
N ASN A 165 -18.39 15.80 -3.03
CA ASN A 165 -17.42 16.03 -4.10
C ASN A 165 -17.26 14.81 -5.02
N SER A 166 -17.30 13.58 -4.48
CA SER A 166 -17.07 12.36 -5.25
C SER A 166 -17.66 11.10 -4.61
N HIS A 167 -17.95 10.13 -5.47
CA HIS A 167 -18.47 8.79 -5.17
C HIS A 167 -17.66 7.75 -5.94
N MET A 168 -17.61 6.52 -5.45
CA MET A 168 -16.90 5.42 -6.09
C MET A 168 -17.84 4.59 -6.96
N TYR A 169 -17.47 4.40 -8.22
CA TYR A 169 -18.19 3.56 -9.16
C TYR A 169 -17.35 2.38 -9.64
N ILE A 170 -18.02 1.32 -10.05
CA ILE A 170 -17.45 0.15 -10.72
C ILE A 170 -18.28 -0.22 -11.95
N ALA A 171 -17.63 -0.74 -12.99
CA ALA A 171 -18.28 -1.38 -14.13
C ALA A 171 -17.43 -2.54 -14.64
N ARG A 172 -18.05 -3.54 -15.29
CA ARG A 172 -17.30 -4.51 -16.09
C ARG A 172 -16.82 -3.86 -17.37
N MET A 173 -15.66 -4.26 -17.86
CA MET A 173 -15.09 -3.79 -19.12
C MET A 173 -15.40 -4.80 -20.25
N ALA A 174 -15.81 -4.30 -21.42
CA ALA A 174 -15.97 -5.10 -22.63
C ALA A 174 -14.64 -5.26 -23.38
N SER A 175 -13.75 -4.28 -23.21
CA SER A 175 -12.40 -4.22 -23.77
C SER A 175 -11.55 -3.32 -22.86
N PRO A 176 -10.22 -3.21 -23.03
CA PRO A 176 -9.44 -2.20 -22.31
C PRO A 176 -9.96 -0.77 -22.48
N THR A 177 -10.76 -0.48 -23.50
CA THR A 177 -11.14 0.89 -23.87
C THR A 177 -12.62 1.21 -23.67
N SER A 178 -13.43 0.24 -23.21
CA SER A 178 -14.89 0.42 -23.10
C SER A 178 -15.52 -0.41 -21.97
N LEU A 179 -16.60 0.13 -21.40
CA LEU A 179 -17.40 -0.54 -20.39
C LEU A 179 -18.42 -1.49 -21.05
N ALA A 180 -18.67 -2.63 -20.41
CA ALA A 180 -19.69 -3.62 -20.79
C ALA A 180 -21.02 -3.41 -20.05
N THR A 181 -20.98 -2.74 -18.89
CA THR A 181 -22.15 -2.52 -18.04
C THR A 181 -22.29 -1.04 -17.73
N ALA A 182 -23.49 -0.64 -17.32
CA ALA A 182 -23.66 0.65 -16.65
C ALA A 182 -22.77 0.72 -15.39
N ALA A 183 -22.43 1.93 -14.99
CA ALA A 183 -21.75 2.16 -13.73
C ALA A 183 -22.62 1.76 -12.55
N THR A 184 -22.02 1.12 -11.57
CA THR A 184 -22.62 0.80 -10.29
C THR A 184 -21.91 1.60 -9.21
N GLU A 185 -22.65 2.41 -8.45
CA GLU A 185 -22.07 3.07 -7.29
C GLU A 185 -21.86 2.06 -6.15
N ILE A 186 -20.63 1.96 -5.66
CA ILE A 186 -20.25 0.99 -4.61
C ILE A 186 -19.83 1.66 -3.31
N ALA A 187 -19.56 2.96 -3.33
CA ALA A 187 -19.34 3.74 -2.12
C ALA A 187 -19.63 5.22 -2.32
N ARG A 188 -20.05 5.84 -1.22
CA ARG A 188 -20.22 7.29 -1.07
C ARG A 188 -19.77 7.72 0.32
N PRO A 189 -19.50 9.02 0.56
CA PRO A 189 -19.25 9.53 1.90
C PRO A 189 -20.41 9.19 2.85
N THR A 190 -20.09 8.61 4.01
CA THR A 190 -21.06 8.29 5.08
C THR A 190 -20.47 8.51 6.48
N TYR A 191 -19.14 8.53 6.61
CA TYR A 191 -18.44 8.74 7.88
C TYR A 191 -17.89 10.16 7.97
N GLY A 192 -17.92 10.76 9.17
CA GLY A 192 -17.43 12.13 9.38
C GLY A 192 -15.96 12.32 9.00
N TRP A 193 -15.13 11.28 9.16
CA TRP A 193 -13.72 11.32 8.75
C TRP A 193 -13.50 11.36 7.23
N GLU A 194 -14.53 11.12 6.42
CA GLU A 194 -14.49 11.23 4.95
C GLU A 194 -14.80 12.66 4.46
N MET A 195 -15.20 13.55 5.38
CA MET A 195 -15.72 14.90 5.10
C MET A 195 -14.91 15.99 5.81
N GLU A 196 -13.70 15.71 6.28
CA GLU A 196 -12.89 16.70 6.98
C GLU A 196 -12.34 17.71 5.98
N GLY A 197 -12.83 18.95 6.05
CA GLY A 197 -12.36 20.07 5.23
C GLY A 197 -12.99 20.20 3.83
N VAL A 198 -13.92 19.32 3.48
CA VAL A 198 -14.62 19.27 2.18
C VAL A 198 -16.04 18.72 2.40
N ALA A 199 -16.93 18.82 1.41
CA ALA A 199 -18.31 18.33 1.56
C ALA A 199 -18.36 16.80 1.73
N GLY A 200 -17.49 16.07 1.03
CA GLY A 200 -17.28 14.64 1.21
C GLY A 200 -16.56 14.03 0.02
N VAL A 201 -15.51 13.25 0.27
CA VAL A 201 -14.65 12.67 -0.77
C VAL A 201 -14.53 11.17 -0.55
N VAL A 202 -14.78 10.40 -1.62
CA VAL A 202 -14.43 8.97 -1.74
C VAL A 202 -13.88 8.79 -3.15
N GLU A 203 -12.55 8.81 -3.28
CA GLU A 203 -11.86 8.83 -4.58
C GLU A 203 -10.59 7.96 -4.59
N GLY A 204 -9.77 8.02 -5.64
CA GLY A 204 -8.49 7.32 -5.70
C GLY A 204 -8.57 5.80 -5.50
N PRO A 205 -9.44 5.06 -6.22
CA PRO A 205 -9.54 3.61 -6.06
C PRO A 205 -8.20 2.94 -6.31
N SER A 206 -7.79 2.09 -5.38
CA SER A 206 -6.61 1.22 -5.49
C SER A 206 -7.05 -0.22 -5.23
N PRO A 207 -7.35 -1.00 -6.28
CA PRO A 207 -7.77 -2.39 -6.13
C PRO A 207 -6.63 -3.29 -5.64
N LEU A 208 -6.96 -4.26 -4.78
CA LEU A 208 -6.04 -5.28 -4.26
C LEU A 208 -6.78 -6.61 -4.09
N LEU A 209 -6.22 -7.68 -4.65
CA LEU A 209 -6.80 -9.02 -4.61
C LEU A 209 -5.88 -9.95 -3.82
N LYS A 210 -6.38 -10.50 -2.72
CA LYS A 210 -5.63 -11.43 -1.88
C LYS A 210 -6.58 -12.22 -0.98
N ASN A 211 -6.14 -13.38 -0.52
CA ASN A 211 -6.81 -14.16 0.53
C ASN A 211 -8.29 -14.46 0.20
N GLY A 212 -8.61 -14.68 -1.09
CA GLY A 212 -9.97 -14.94 -1.55
C GLY A 212 -10.91 -13.74 -1.45
N ARG A 213 -10.37 -12.51 -1.39
CA ARG A 213 -11.12 -11.26 -1.25
C ARG A 213 -10.68 -10.23 -2.28
N VAL A 214 -11.59 -9.29 -2.55
CA VAL A 214 -11.33 -8.09 -3.34
C VAL A 214 -11.40 -6.90 -2.40
N PHE A 215 -10.36 -6.09 -2.40
CA PHE A 215 -10.27 -4.85 -1.64
C PHE A 215 -10.15 -3.68 -2.61
N ILE A 216 -10.70 -2.52 -2.24
CA ILE A 216 -10.43 -1.24 -2.89
C ILE A 216 -10.09 -0.26 -1.79
N ALA A 217 -8.81 0.11 -1.68
CA ALA A 217 -8.46 1.28 -0.89
C ALA A 217 -8.89 2.54 -1.63
N TYR A 218 -9.33 3.55 -0.90
CA TYR A 218 -9.78 4.82 -1.47
C TYR A 218 -9.31 5.95 -0.58
N SER A 219 -9.22 7.16 -1.12
CA SER A 219 -8.85 8.35 -0.37
C SER A 219 -10.07 9.17 0.00
N ALA A 220 -10.00 9.87 1.13
CA ALA A 220 -11.09 10.67 1.67
C ALA A 220 -10.59 11.94 2.37
N SER A 221 -11.52 12.87 2.63
CA SER A 221 -11.25 14.22 3.19
C SER A 221 -10.42 15.13 2.29
N ALA A 222 -10.16 16.36 2.74
CA ALA A 222 -9.35 17.33 2.01
C ALA A 222 -7.93 16.80 1.73
N THR A 223 -7.37 17.10 0.56
CA THR A 223 -6.05 16.64 0.08
C THR A 223 -4.83 17.27 0.79
N ASP A 224 -5.05 17.85 1.97
CA ASP A 224 -4.01 18.36 2.89
C ASP A 224 -3.68 17.32 3.97
N SER A 225 -3.21 17.75 5.15
CA SER A 225 -2.90 16.84 6.27
C SER A 225 -4.09 15.99 6.75
N ARG A 226 -5.32 16.33 6.36
CA ARG A 226 -6.53 15.56 6.63
C ARG A 226 -6.73 14.39 5.66
N TYR A 227 -6.00 14.33 4.55
CA TYR A 227 -6.14 13.24 3.58
C TYR A 227 -5.75 11.90 4.21
N LYS A 228 -6.56 10.88 3.96
CA LYS A 228 -6.40 9.54 4.56
C LYS A 228 -7.05 8.46 3.69
N LEU A 229 -6.66 7.22 3.92
CA LEU A 229 -7.20 6.07 3.20
C LEU A 229 -8.32 5.36 3.97
N GLY A 230 -9.39 5.05 3.26
CA GLY A 230 -10.41 4.08 3.62
C GLY A 230 -10.23 2.74 2.89
N LEU A 231 -11.11 1.79 3.19
CA LEU A 231 -11.10 0.46 2.58
C LEU A 231 -12.51 -0.05 2.32
N LEU A 232 -12.77 -0.46 1.09
CA LEU A 232 -13.88 -1.33 0.72
C LEU A 232 -13.37 -2.77 0.65
N SER A 233 -14.19 -3.73 1.06
CA SER A 233 -13.90 -5.16 0.93
C SER A 233 -15.12 -5.94 0.47
N ALA A 234 -14.88 -6.95 -0.37
CA ALA A 234 -15.87 -7.91 -0.82
C ALA A 234 -15.28 -9.33 -0.80
N SER A 235 -16.14 -10.34 -0.69
CA SER A 235 -15.73 -11.72 -0.94
C SER A 235 -15.28 -11.88 -2.40
N GLY A 236 -14.25 -12.68 -2.66
CA GLY A 236 -13.80 -13.01 -4.01
C GLY A 236 -14.81 -13.83 -4.82
N THR A 237 -15.86 -14.35 -4.18
CA THR A 237 -16.97 -15.03 -4.88
C THR A 237 -18.22 -14.15 -5.01
N ALA A 238 -18.18 -12.90 -4.53
CA ALA A 238 -19.33 -12.01 -4.58
C ALA A 238 -19.57 -11.43 -5.98
N ASN A 239 -20.79 -10.95 -6.21
CA ASN A 239 -21.09 -10.11 -7.37
C ASN A 239 -20.57 -8.70 -7.12
N LEU A 240 -19.42 -8.34 -7.68
CA LEU A 240 -18.81 -7.02 -7.46
C LEU A 240 -19.65 -5.85 -7.99
N LEU A 241 -20.63 -6.10 -8.86
CA LEU A 241 -21.59 -5.09 -9.36
C LEU A 241 -22.83 -4.95 -8.47
N ASP A 242 -22.92 -5.68 -7.36
CA ASP A 242 -23.95 -5.50 -6.34
C ASP A 242 -23.36 -4.62 -5.22
N PRO A 243 -23.88 -3.39 -4.99
CA PRO A 243 -23.41 -2.53 -3.90
C PRO A 243 -23.45 -3.19 -2.52
N THR A 244 -24.39 -4.13 -2.29
CA THR A 244 -24.53 -4.83 -1.01
C THR A 244 -23.44 -5.88 -0.77
N SER A 245 -22.67 -6.22 -1.80
CA SER A 245 -21.50 -7.12 -1.66
C SER A 245 -20.30 -6.45 -0.99
N TRP A 246 -20.31 -5.12 -0.86
CA TRP A 246 -19.20 -4.35 -0.34
C TRP A 246 -19.41 -3.96 1.12
N SER A 247 -18.39 -4.19 1.93
CA SER A 247 -18.27 -3.67 3.29
C SER A 247 -17.27 -2.52 3.31
N LYS A 248 -17.64 -1.40 3.93
CA LYS A 248 -16.80 -0.21 4.07
C LYS A 248 -16.26 -0.10 5.50
N SER A 249 -14.96 0.14 5.64
CA SER A 249 -14.32 0.33 6.95
C SER A 249 -14.93 1.55 7.68
N PRO A 250 -15.33 1.43 8.96
CA PRO A 250 -15.88 2.55 9.72
C PRO A 250 -14.82 3.57 10.16
N VAL A 251 -13.55 3.21 10.07
CA VAL A 251 -12.39 4.02 10.45
C VAL A 251 -11.39 4.11 9.31
N PRO A 252 -10.55 5.16 9.24
CA PRO A 252 -9.46 5.20 8.27
C PRO A 252 -8.48 4.05 8.53
N VAL A 253 -8.01 3.42 7.45
CA VAL A 253 -7.00 2.35 7.52
C VAL A 253 -5.58 2.89 7.47
N PHE A 254 -5.38 4.13 7.02
CA PHE A 254 -4.07 4.76 6.92
C PHE A 254 -4.22 6.29 6.92
N GLN A 255 -3.46 7.00 7.75
CA GLN A 255 -3.61 8.45 7.93
C GLN A 255 -2.29 9.11 8.37
N THR A 256 -2.28 10.44 8.41
CA THR A 256 -1.16 11.26 8.89
C THR A 256 -0.54 10.71 10.19
N ALA A 257 0.75 10.42 10.16
CA ALA A 257 1.55 10.01 11.31
C ALA A 257 3.04 10.18 11.02
N ASN A 258 3.87 10.19 12.07
CA ASN A 258 5.34 10.12 11.95
C ASN A 258 5.98 11.21 11.06
N GLY A 259 5.40 12.42 11.07
CA GLY A 259 5.84 13.55 10.23
C GLY A 259 5.48 13.42 8.74
N VAL A 260 4.70 12.39 8.38
CA VAL A 260 4.17 12.18 7.03
C VAL A 260 2.69 12.53 7.02
N HIS A 261 2.33 13.50 6.18
CA HIS A 261 1.04 14.16 6.21
C HIS A 261 0.24 13.94 4.93
N GLY A 262 -1.06 13.71 5.10
CA GLY A 262 -2.00 13.54 4.01
C GLY A 262 -1.69 12.35 3.11
N PRO A 263 -1.48 11.13 3.64
CA PRO A 263 -1.29 9.98 2.78
C PRO A 263 -2.57 9.68 2.01
N GLY A 264 -2.47 9.59 0.70
CA GLY A 264 -3.58 9.16 -0.13
C GLY A 264 -3.12 8.75 -1.51
N HIS A 265 -4.12 8.51 -2.37
CA HIS A 265 -4.08 8.01 -3.74
C HIS A 265 -2.77 7.30 -4.14
N GLY A 266 -2.86 6.01 -4.39
CA GLY A 266 -1.73 5.27 -4.92
C GLY A 266 -2.11 3.98 -5.60
N SER A 267 -1.42 2.90 -5.24
CA SER A 267 -1.62 1.58 -5.82
C SER A 267 -1.03 0.50 -4.91
N PHE A 268 -1.13 -0.75 -5.34
CA PHE A 268 -0.44 -1.87 -4.73
C PHE A 268 0.49 -2.51 -5.74
N THR A 269 1.63 -2.98 -5.27
CA THR A 269 2.58 -3.76 -6.07
C THR A 269 3.18 -4.88 -5.23
N VAL A 270 4.04 -5.68 -5.82
CA VAL A 270 4.81 -6.71 -5.09
C VAL A 270 6.28 -6.39 -5.15
N ALA A 271 7.03 -6.74 -4.11
CA ALA A 271 8.47 -6.55 -4.10
C ALA A 271 9.20 -7.47 -5.09
N GLU A 272 10.52 -7.34 -5.18
CA GLU A 272 11.39 -8.07 -6.11
C GLU A 272 11.21 -9.59 -6.00
N ASP A 273 10.91 -10.08 -4.79
CA ASP A 273 10.63 -11.47 -4.45
C ASP A 273 9.31 -12.05 -5.01
N ASN A 274 8.45 -11.21 -5.61
CA ASN A 274 7.11 -11.54 -6.09
C ASN A 274 6.15 -12.07 -5.02
N ARG A 275 6.41 -11.80 -3.74
CA ARG A 275 5.63 -12.32 -2.60
C ARG A 275 5.23 -11.23 -1.62
N THR A 276 6.12 -10.29 -1.36
CA THR A 276 5.88 -9.23 -0.39
C THR A 276 5.00 -8.15 -1.00
N ASP A 277 3.77 -8.04 -0.51
CA ASP A 277 2.83 -7.01 -0.96
C ASP A 277 3.25 -5.63 -0.42
N LEU A 278 3.10 -4.61 -1.26
CA LEU A 278 3.55 -3.26 -0.97
C LEU A 278 2.42 -2.26 -1.19
N LEU A 279 2.28 -1.34 -0.23
CA LEU A 279 1.48 -0.15 -0.36
C LEU A 279 2.31 0.92 -1.07
N VAL A 280 1.79 1.44 -2.17
CA VAL A 280 2.29 2.63 -2.86
C VAL A 280 1.32 3.76 -2.58
N PHE A 281 1.81 4.91 -2.16
CA PHE A 281 0.98 6.07 -1.83
C PHE A 281 1.75 7.37 -2.03
N HIS A 282 1.06 8.50 -2.08
CA HIS A 282 1.72 9.79 -1.98
C HIS A 282 1.45 10.45 -0.63
N ALA A 283 2.39 11.27 -0.15
CA ALA A 283 2.22 12.08 1.06
C ALA A 283 3.24 13.23 1.11
N ARG A 284 3.06 14.15 2.07
CA ARG A 284 3.97 15.28 2.33
C ARG A 284 4.80 15.06 3.59
N ASP A 285 5.88 15.83 3.71
CA ASP A 285 6.71 15.93 4.92
C ASP A 285 6.25 17.05 5.88
N TYR A 286 5.12 17.68 5.59
CA TYR A 286 4.59 18.81 6.35
C TYR A 286 3.07 18.93 6.23
N ALA A 287 2.45 19.51 7.25
CA ALA A 287 1.00 19.53 7.40
C ALA A 287 0.28 20.58 6.51
N ASN A 288 0.93 21.72 6.28
CA ASN A 288 0.30 22.91 5.70
C ASN A 288 0.91 23.22 4.32
N PRO A 289 0.28 22.78 3.21
CA PRO A 289 0.75 23.07 1.86
C PRO A 289 0.54 24.54 1.46
N THR A 290 1.50 25.07 0.68
CA THR A 290 1.48 26.46 0.19
C THR A 290 1.68 26.46 -1.34
N PRO A 291 0.88 27.21 -2.12
CA PRO A 291 -0.23 28.07 -1.69
C PRO A 291 -1.49 27.30 -1.27
N ASP A 292 -1.62 26.05 -1.70
CA ASP A 292 -2.72 25.15 -1.35
C ASP A 292 -2.36 23.68 -1.64
N ALA A 293 -3.21 22.76 -1.22
CA ALA A 293 -3.01 21.32 -1.36
C ALA A 293 -2.95 20.80 -2.81
N LEU A 294 -3.48 21.53 -3.79
CA LEU A 294 -3.45 21.11 -5.19
C LEU A 294 -2.21 21.66 -5.91
N ARG A 295 -1.77 22.88 -5.60
CA ARG A 295 -0.66 23.57 -6.30
C ARG A 295 0.70 23.33 -5.64
N ASP A 296 0.74 22.96 -4.38
CA ASP A 296 1.96 22.52 -3.71
C ASP A 296 2.52 21.24 -4.35
N PRO A 297 3.77 21.26 -4.88
CA PRO A 297 4.29 20.15 -5.68
C PRO A 297 4.78 18.97 -4.84
N ASN A 298 4.88 19.09 -3.51
CA ASN A 298 5.66 18.16 -2.67
C ASN A 298 4.86 16.99 -2.11
N ARG A 299 3.83 16.54 -2.84
CA ARG A 299 3.32 15.18 -2.68
C ARG A 299 4.36 14.22 -3.25
N HIS A 300 5.01 13.45 -2.39
CA HIS A 300 6.05 12.51 -2.78
C HIS A 300 5.50 11.09 -2.82
N THR A 301 5.85 10.31 -3.86
CA THR A 301 5.59 8.88 -3.92
C THR A 301 6.39 8.16 -2.85
N ARG A 302 5.75 7.25 -2.13
CA ARG A 302 6.29 6.42 -1.06
C ARG A 302 5.85 4.98 -1.25
N VAL A 303 6.68 4.06 -0.76
CA VAL A 303 6.39 2.63 -0.77
C VAL A 303 6.75 2.05 0.59
N GLN A 304 5.87 1.23 1.15
CA GLN A 304 6.16 0.44 2.36
C GLN A 304 5.45 -0.91 2.29
N GLN A 305 5.96 -1.88 3.04
CA GLN A 305 5.34 -3.21 3.11
C GLN A 305 3.90 -3.11 3.63
N LEU A 306 2.99 -3.77 2.91
CA LEU A 306 1.63 -4.04 3.36
C LEU A 306 1.62 -5.37 4.10
N TYR A 307 0.94 -5.42 5.25
CA TYR A 307 0.81 -6.64 6.03
C TYR A 307 -0.62 -7.20 5.95
N TRP A 308 -0.83 -8.37 6.55
CA TRP A 308 -2.05 -9.16 6.49
C TRP A 308 -2.40 -9.63 7.89
N ARG A 309 -3.65 -9.46 8.27
CA ARG A 309 -4.18 -9.89 9.55
C ARG A 309 -4.51 -11.38 9.52
N ASP A 310 -4.75 -11.96 10.68
CA ASP A 310 -5.18 -13.36 10.80
C ASP A 310 -6.54 -13.65 10.11
N ASN A 311 -7.40 -12.64 10.00
CA ASN A 311 -8.68 -12.72 9.29
C ASN A 311 -8.55 -12.53 7.75
N GLY A 312 -7.33 -12.35 7.24
CA GLY A 312 -7.04 -12.17 5.82
C GLY A 312 -7.17 -10.73 5.29
N ASP A 313 -7.58 -9.77 6.12
CA ASP A 313 -7.66 -8.35 5.73
C ASP A 313 -6.27 -7.68 5.75
N PRO A 314 -6.04 -6.65 4.92
CA PRO A 314 -4.78 -5.91 4.93
C PRO A 314 -4.60 -5.11 6.23
N PHE A 315 -3.35 -5.02 6.68
CA PHE A 315 -2.89 -4.15 7.75
C PHE A 315 -1.89 -3.14 7.18
N PHE A 316 -2.34 -1.90 7.05
CA PHE A 316 -1.59 -0.79 6.46
C PHE A 316 -0.54 -0.20 7.43
N GLY A 317 -0.76 -0.35 8.73
CA GLY A 317 0.08 0.27 9.76
C GLY A 317 -0.04 1.80 9.76
N GLN A 318 1.09 2.48 9.87
CA GLN A 318 1.20 3.94 9.75
C GLN A 318 2.24 4.28 8.68
N PRO A 319 2.18 5.48 8.08
CA PRO A 319 3.28 6.00 7.27
C PRO A 319 4.60 5.92 8.02
N LEU A 320 5.62 5.32 7.41
CA LEU A 320 6.97 5.33 7.96
C LEU A 320 7.60 6.73 7.80
N PRO A 321 8.39 7.21 8.78
CA PRO A 321 9.09 8.49 8.67
C PRO A 321 9.97 8.57 7.42
N THR A 322 10.15 9.78 6.91
CA THR A 322 11.10 10.06 5.81
C THR A 322 12.52 9.69 6.21
N GLY A 323 13.25 9.06 5.28
CA GLY A 323 14.61 8.58 5.50
C GLY A 323 14.71 7.26 6.26
N MET A 324 13.60 6.68 6.73
CA MET A 324 13.62 5.35 7.35
C MET A 324 13.83 4.26 6.31
N THR A 325 14.93 3.53 6.42
CA THR A 325 15.26 2.39 5.53
C THR A 325 15.14 1.04 6.22
N LYS A 326 15.19 1.00 7.56
CA LYS A 326 15.19 -0.24 8.36
C LYS A 326 14.14 -0.19 9.46
N PRO A 327 12.85 -0.35 9.13
CA PRO A 327 11.80 -0.33 10.14
C PRO A 327 12.00 -1.48 11.14
N GLY A 328 11.99 -1.16 12.44
CA GLY A 328 12.08 -2.13 13.53
C GLY A 328 10.70 -2.60 14.00
N ILE A 329 10.67 -3.39 15.07
CA ILE A 329 9.44 -3.70 15.81
C ILE A 329 9.55 -2.96 17.14
N ARG A 330 8.74 -1.92 17.34
CA ARG A 330 8.83 -1.03 18.50
C ARG A 330 7.65 -1.26 19.45
N GLY A 331 7.93 -1.46 20.73
CA GLY A 331 6.94 -1.65 21.78
C GLY A 331 6.27 -0.34 22.20
N GLN A 332 4.96 -0.36 22.43
CA GLN A 332 4.19 0.81 22.86
C GLN A 332 4.56 1.25 24.28
N HIS A 333 4.63 0.30 25.22
CA HIS A 333 4.90 0.61 26.62
C HIS A 333 6.34 1.05 26.88
N SER A 334 7.31 0.26 26.40
CA SER A 334 8.73 0.52 26.64
C SER A 334 9.33 1.60 25.76
N ASN A 335 8.68 1.92 24.63
CA ASN A 335 9.21 2.79 23.58
C ASN A 335 10.52 2.28 22.94
N LYS A 336 10.86 1.02 23.20
CA LYS A 336 12.09 0.31 22.77
C LYS A 336 11.82 -0.65 21.63
N CYS A 337 12.88 -1.04 20.94
CA CYS A 337 12.85 -1.92 19.79
C CYS A 337 13.21 -3.35 20.17
N VAL A 338 12.56 -4.32 19.54
CA VAL A 338 12.93 -5.75 19.58
C VAL A 338 14.31 -5.90 18.95
N ASP A 339 15.21 -6.56 19.67
CA ASP A 339 16.66 -6.54 19.43
C ASP A 339 17.25 -7.95 19.52
N ASP A 340 18.14 -8.30 18.57
CA ASP A 340 19.08 -9.41 18.70
C ASP A 340 20.14 -9.07 19.76
N TRP A 341 19.90 -9.53 20.98
CA TRP A 341 20.66 -9.15 22.16
C TRP A 341 22.12 -9.56 22.04
N GLU A 342 23.01 -8.63 22.43
CA GLU A 342 24.47 -8.82 22.34
C GLU A 342 24.97 -9.17 20.94
N ARG A 343 24.15 -8.97 19.90
CA ARG A 343 24.50 -9.26 18.49
C ARG A 343 24.86 -10.73 18.29
N ASN A 344 24.10 -11.64 18.88
CA ASN A 344 24.44 -13.05 18.92
C ASN A 344 23.84 -13.81 17.73
N THR A 345 24.71 -14.33 16.87
CA THR A 345 24.30 -15.04 15.64
C THR A 345 24.07 -16.55 15.84
N THR A 346 24.14 -17.05 17.08
CA THR A 346 23.96 -18.47 17.38
C THR A 346 22.49 -18.82 17.69
N PRO A 347 21.98 -20.00 17.26
CA PRO A 347 20.67 -20.46 17.69
C PRO A 347 20.55 -20.52 19.22
N GLY A 348 19.46 -19.99 19.76
CA GLY A 348 19.26 -19.77 21.19
C GLY A 348 19.68 -18.39 21.68
N ALA A 349 20.19 -17.52 20.80
CA ALA A 349 20.41 -16.11 21.09
C ALA A 349 19.13 -15.43 21.60
N GLU A 350 19.30 -14.58 22.61
CA GLU A 350 18.18 -13.93 23.27
C GLU A 350 17.62 -12.80 22.42
N VAL A 351 16.30 -12.62 22.51
CA VAL A 351 15.62 -11.47 21.94
C VAL A 351 15.17 -10.59 23.10
N ARG A 352 15.63 -9.34 23.12
CA ARG A 352 15.41 -8.39 24.21
C ARG A 352 14.90 -7.05 23.68
N LEU A 353 14.50 -6.17 24.58
CA LEU A 353 14.21 -4.78 24.24
C LEU A 353 15.43 -3.91 24.46
N TYR A 354 15.70 -3.03 23.50
CA TYR A 354 16.76 -2.05 23.59
C TYR A 354 16.32 -0.71 22.97
N ASP A 355 17.01 0.36 23.31
CA ASP A 355 16.82 1.64 22.63
C ASP A 355 16.92 1.47 21.11
N CYS A 356 16.04 2.15 20.38
CA CYS A 356 15.98 2.02 18.93
C CYS A 356 17.23 2.66 18.29
N THR A 357 18.09 1.84 17.70
CA THR A 357 19.38 2.24 17.10
C THR A 357 19.34 2.30 15.57
N GLY A 358 18.34 1.69 14.93
CA GLY A 358 18.27 1.57 13.46
C GLY A 358 19.33 0.64 12.87
N SER A 359 20.02 -0.15 13.70
CA SER A 359 21.04 -1.11 13.27
C SER A 359 20.43 -2.44 12.82
N ASN A 360 21.23 -3.28 12.14
CA ASN A 360 20.74 -4.56 11.60
C ASN A 360 20.28 -5.56 12.67
N VAL A 361 20.70 -5.41 13.93
CA VAL A 361 20.21 -6.26 15.03
C VAL A 361 18.76 -5.98 15.41
N GLN A 362 18.22 -4.83 15.00
CA GLN A 362 16.82 -4.45 15.19
C GLN A 362 16.02 -4.44 13.87
N ALA A 363 16.65 -4.85 12.77
CA ALA A 363 15.99 -4.94 11.48
C ALA A 363 15.36 -6.33 11.33
N TRP A 364 14.03 -6.33 11.15
CA TRP A 364 13.24 -7.54 11.07
C TRP A 364 12.49 -7.60 9.74
N GLU A 365 12.68 -8.70 9.02
CA GLU A 365 11.91 -9.05 7.84
C GLU A 365 10.69 -9.87 8.24
N LEU A 366 9.53 -9.52 7.71
CA LEU A 366 8.27 -10.23 7.95
C LEU A 366 7.80 -10.86 6.64
N SER A 367 8.04 -12.16 6.46
CA SER A 367 7.63 -12.91 5.26
C SER A 367 6.25 -13.55 5.47
N TYR A 368 5.26 -13.17 4.66
CA TYR A 368 3.91 -13.75 4.72
C TYR A 368 3.83 -15.05 3.92
N VAL A 369 3.72 -16.18 4.62
CA VAL A 369 3.70 -17.53 4.03
C VAL A 369 2.57 -18.35 4.67
N GLY A 370 1.65 -18.84 3.85
CA GLY A 370 0.59 -19.74 4.30
C GLY A 370 -0.35 -19.17 5.37
N GLY A 371 -0.56 -17.86 5.39
CA GLY A 371 -1.39 -17.18 6.39
C GLY A 371 -0.65 -16.67 7.63
N TYR A 372 0.66 -16.91 7.72
CA TYR A 372 1.49 -16.55 8.87
C TYR A 372 2.71 -15.73 8.46
N TYR A 373 3.32 -15.06 9.42
CA TYR A 373 4.59 -14.38 9.30
C TYR A 373 5.71 -15.22 9.85
N ARG A 374 6.73 -15.43 9.02
CA ARG A 374 8.06 -15.79 9.49
C ARG A 374 8.86 -14.51 9.66
N ILE A 375 9.35 -14.28 10.87
CA ILE A 375 10.04 -13.04 11.23
C ILE A 375 11.53 -13.33 11.36
N ARG A 376 12.35 -12.76 10.49
CA ARG A 376 13.80 -13.03 10.42
C ARG A 376 14.60 -11.78 10.79
N ASN A 377 15.59 -11.96 11.66
CA ASN A 377 16.54 -10.91 12.02
C ASN A 377 17.58 -10.71 10.91
N GLN A 378 17.87 -9.46 10.54
CA GLN A 378 18.82 -9.13 9.46
C GLN A 378 20.27 -9.45 9.83
N HIS A 379 20.65 -9.23 11.09
CA HIS A 379 22.01 -9.45 11.56
C HIS A 379 22.32 -10.94 11.73
N ALA A 380 21.52 -11.64 12.52
CA ALA A 380 21.75 -13.04 12.83
C ALA A 380 21.37 -14.02 11.70
N ASN A 381 20.51 -13.59 10.77
CA ASN A 381 19.90 -14.48 9.77
C ASN A 381 19.14 -15.67 10.41
N LEU A 382 18.57 -15.43 11.59
CA LEU A 382 17.78 -16.39 12.38
C LEU A 382 16.34 -15.89 12.55
N CYS A 383 15.43 -16.81 12.84
CA CYS A 383 14.00 -16.54 12.96
C CYS A 383 13.59 -16.32 14.42
N LEU A 384 12.64 -15.40 14.63
CA LEU A 384 11.96 -15.19 15.90
C LEU A 384 11.14 -16.44 16.25
N ASP A 385 11.49 -17.08 17.35
CA ASP A 385 11.08 -18.44 17.69
C ASP A 385 10.49 -18.49 19.10
N ASN A 386 9.32 -19.12 19.24
CA ASN A 386 8.82 -19.58 20.52
C ASN A 386 9.72 -20.69 21.05
N TRP A 387 10.64 -20.33 21.94
CA TRP A 387 11.75 -21.18 22.34
C TRP A 387 11.25 -22.52 22.90
N ASN A 388 11.85 -23.61 22.42
CA ASN A 388 11.46 -24.99 22.74
C ASN A 388 9.98 -25.33 22.46
N SER A 389 9.29 -24.56 21.60
CA SER A 389 7.86 -24.73 21.33
C SER A 389 7.02 -24.73 22.60
N ALA A 390 7.33 -23.83 23.53
CA ALA A 390 6.68 -23.80 24.83
C ALA A 390 5.23 -23.27 24.74
N THR A 391 4.35 -23.80 25.59
CA THR A 391 2.95 -23.37 25.72
C THR A 391 2.65 -22.71 27.07
N ALA A 392 3.63 -22.70 27.98
CA ALA A 392 3.50 -22.06 29.28
C ALA A 392 3.57 -20.54 29.17
N LEU A 393 2.85 -19.84 30.05
CA LEU A 393 2.93 -18.38 30.16
C LEU A 393 4.35 -17.95 30.53
N ASN A 394 4.74 -16.77 30.05
CA ASN A 394 6.05 -16.17 30.24
C ASN A 394 7.20 -17.01 29.68
N SER A 395 6.95 -17.91 28.73
CA SER A 395 8.03 -18.63 28.04
C SER A 395 8.85 -17.69 27.16
N ASP A 396 10.14 -17.97 27.01
CA ASP A 396 11.07 -17.15 26.24
C ASP A 396 10.71 -17.11 24.74
N VAL A 397 11.03 -15.98 24.11
CA VAL A 397 11.17 -15.86 22.66
C VAL A 397 12.64 -15.63 22.36
N ARG A 398 13.18 -16.39 21.40
CA ARG A 398 14.61 -16.39 21.06
C ARG A 398 14.80 -16.41 19.56
N LEU A 399 16.06 -16.37 19.12
CA LEU A 399 16.44 -16.62 17.73
C LEU A 399 16.75 -18.09 17.53
N SER A 400 16.28 -18.67 16.43
CA SER A 400 16.57 -20.06 16.07
C SER A 400 16.76 -20.21 14.56
N THR A 401 17.37 -21.30 14.13
CA THR A 401 17.51 -21.62 12.71
C THR A 401 16.13 -21.66 12.06
N CYS A 402 15.95 -20.87 11.00
CA CYS A 402 14.70 -20.82 10.25
C CYS A 402 14.41 -22.20 9.63
N ASN A 403 13.45 -22.94 10.20
CA ASN A 403 13.10 -24.31 9.80
C ASN A 403 11.61 -24.46 9.48
N GLY A 404 10.83 -23.40 9.72
CA GLY A 404 9.43 -23.29 9.33
C GLY A 404 8.45 -24.14 10.12
N VAL A 405 8.81 -24.46 11.37
CA VAL A 405 7.87 -25.03 12.34
C VAL A 405 6.89 -23.97 12.84
N ALA A 406 5.75 -24.41 13.39
CA ALA A 406 4.71 -23.52 13.92
C ALA A 406 5.20 -22.59 15.05
N ALA A 407 6.30 -22.93 15.75
CA ALA A 407 6.90 -22.05 16.74
C ALA A 407 7.54 -20.79 16.14
N GLN A 408 7.78 -20.74 14.83
CA GLN A 408 8.33 -19.60 14.08
C GLN A 408 7.28 -18.85 13.26
N ASP A 409 6.02 -19.30 13.30
CA ASP A 409 4.93 -18.72 12.55
C ASP A 409 4.12 -17.79 13.46
N TRP A 410 3.94 -16.53 13.05
CA TRP A 410 3.27 -15.49 13.82
C TRP A 410 2.09 -14.88 13.06
N THR A 411 1.02 -14.49 13.74
CA THR A 411 -0.08 -13.73 13.13
C THR A 411 -0.13 -12.31 13.67
N ILE A 412 -0.41 -11.34 12.80
CA ILE A 412 -0.68 -9.96 13.19
C ILE A 412 -2.15 -9.84 13.62
N LEU A 413 -2.36 -9.39 14.85
CA LEU A 413 -3.67 -9.00 15.38
C LEU A 413 -3.75 -7.47 15.38
N ASP A 414 -4.65 -6.89 14.58
CA ASP A 414 -4.84 -5.43 14.57
C ASP A 414 -5.41 -4.95 15.91
N ARG A 415 -4.79 -3.91 16.47
CA ARG A 415 -5.17 -3.26 17.73
C ARG A 415 -5.54 -1.79 17.53
N GLY A 416 -5.69 -1.36 16.28
CA GLY A 416 -6.08 -0.01 15.90
C GLY A 416 -4.90 0.97 15.89
N ASN A 417 -5.07 2.07 15.16
CA ASN A 417 -4.10 3.17 15.07
C ASN A 417 -2.67 2.72 14.68
N GLY A 418 -2.54 1.62 13.94
CA GLY A 418 -1.25 1.06 13.51
C GLY A 418 -0.50 0.25 14.57
N TRP A 419 -1.12 -0.02 15.72
CA TRP A 419 -0.61 -0.98 16.70
C TRP A 419 -1.10 -2.40 16.38
N PHE A 420 -0.25 -3.39 16.63
CA PHE A 420 -0.60 -4.79 16.50
C PHE A 420 -0.01 -5.64 17.62
N SER A 421 -0.60 -6.81 17.85
CA SER A 421 0.02 -7.89 18.62
C SER A 421 0.53 -8.98 17.67
N LEU A 422 1.60 -9.68 18.06
CA LEU A 422 2.11 -10.85 17.35
C LEU A 422 1.72 -12.11 18.12
N ARG A 423 0.82 -12.92 17.58
CA ARG A 423 0.41 -14.20 18.20
C ARG A 423 1.17 -15.36 17.56
N ASN A 424 1.81 -16.19 18.37
CA ASN A 424 2.51 -17.37 17.91
C ASN A 424 1.51 -18.47 17.52
N ARG A 425 1.74 -19.14 16.39
CA ARG A 425 0.86 -20.20 15.88
C ARG A 425 0.89 -21.45 16.76
N HIS A 426 2.04 -21.82 17.33
CA HIS A 426 2.18 -23.02 18.15
C HIS A 426 1.50 -22.88 19.51
N SER A 427 1.80 -21.80 20.25
CA SER A 427 1.31 -21.62 21.62
C SER A 427 -0.05 -20.92 21.70
N GLY A 428 -0.44 -20.14 20.69
CA GLY A 428 -1.58 -19.24 20.76
C GLY A 428 -1.36 -18.00 21.64
N LEU A 429 -0.16 -17.81 22.19
CA LEU A 429 0.22 -16.69 23.05
C LEU A 429 0.80 -15.53 22.24
N CYS A 430 0.78 -14.33 22.80
CA CYS A 430 1.26 -13.10 22.17
C CYS A 430 2.66 -12.71 22.66
N LEU A 431 3.48 -12.16 21.76
CA LEU A 431 4.75 -11.52 22.08
C LEU A 431 4.55 -10.40 23.10
N ASP A 432 5.30 -10.46 24.20
CA ASP A 432 5.04 -9.69 25.41
C ASP A 432 6.33 -9.11 26.00
N ASN A 433 6.29 -7.82 26.36
CA ASN A 433 7.30 -7.18 27.20
C ASN A 433 7.17 -7.65 28.65
N TYR A 434 7.98 -8.65 29.02
CA TYR A 434 7.86 -9.35 30.29
C TYR A 434 7.99 -8.39 31.48
N GLY A 435 7.04 -8.47 32.40
CA GLY A 435 7.06 -7.65 33.62
C GLY A 435 6.93 -6.15 33.36
N TRP A 436 6.51 -5.73 32.16
CA TRP A 436 6.39 -4.33 31.78
C TRP A 436 7.70 -3.54 31.91
N ASP A 437 8.83 -4.23 31.80
CA ASP A 437 10.15 -3.65 32.00
C ASP A 437 10.50 -2.68 30.86
N THR A 438 11.01 -1.51 31.23
CA THR A 438 11.41 -0.45 30.31
C THR A 438 12.92 -0.22 30.32
N ALA A 439 13.70 -1.12 30.92
CA ALA A 439 15.15 -1.10 30.86
C ALA A 439 15.68 -1.66 29.52
N ASN A 440 16.92 -1.31 29.19
CA ASN A 440 17.65 -2.00 28.13
C ASN A 440 18.01 -3.42 28.61
N GLY A 441 17.79 -4.42 27.75
CA GLY A 441 17.91 -5.83 28.13
C GLY A 441 16.63 -6.41 28.72
N ALA A 442 15.54 -5.63 28.77
CA ALA A 442 14.23 -6.11 29.19
C ALA A 442 13.83 -7.34 28.37
N ARG A 443 13.34 -8.35 29.09
CA ARG A 443 13.06 -9.69 28.55
C ARG A 443 11.83 -9.65 27.65
N ILE A 444 11.92 -10.34 26.51
CA ILE A 444 10.75 -10.62 25.68
C ILE A 444 10.28 -12.04 25.94
N SER A 445 8.98 -12.20 26.14
CA SER A 445 8.34 -13.49 26.41
C SER A 445 7.06 -13.66 25.60
N GLN A 446 6.31 -14.72 25.90
CA GLN A 446 4.94 -14.90 25.43
C GLN A 446 3.95 -14.92 26.59
N TYR A 447 2.80 -14.26 26.41
CA TYR A 447 1.73 -14.24 27.41
C TYR A 447 0.35 -14.32 26.75
N THR A 448 -0.70 -14.57 27.55
CA THR A 448 -2.08 -14.56 27.07
C THR A 448 -2.35 -13.27 26.29
N CYS A 449 -2.86 -13.40 25.07
CA CYS A 449 -3.17 -12.27 24.21
C CYS A 449 -4.28 -11.40 24.84
N ASN A 450 -3.90 -10.33 25.53
CA ASN A 450 -4.80 -9.43 26.26
C ASN A 450 -4.87 -8.03 25.65
N GLY A 451 -3.99 -7.70 24.71
CA GLY A 451 -4.00 -6.41 24.00
C GLY A 451 -3.52 -5.23 24.84
N ASN A 452 -2.91 -5.49 26.01
CA ASN A 452 -2.29 -4.46 26.83
C ASN A 452 -1.04 -3.87 26.16
N ALA A 453 -0.62 -2.67 26.57
CA ALA A 453 0.50 -1.95 25.96
C ALA A 453 1.85 -2.70 25.94
N ALA A 454 2.05 -3.67 26.84
CA ALA A 454 3.20 -4.59 26.82
C ALA A 454 3.21 -5.56 25.60
N GLN A 455 2.07 -5.75 24.94
CA GLN A 455 1.87 -6.61 23.76
C GLN A 455 1.56 -5.82 22.49
N LEU A 456 1.67 -4.49 22.55
CA LEU A 456 1.40 -3.61 21.43
C LEU A 456 2.71 -3.20 20.77
N TRP A 457 2.82 -3.56 19.50
CA TRP A 457 3.97 -3.36 18.66
C TRP A 457 3.58 -2.51 17.45
N ARG A 458 4.55 -1.79 16.89
CA ARG A 458 4.40 -1.11 15.61
C ARG A 458 5.67 -1.26 14.77
N ARG A 459 5.53 -1.07 13.46
CA ARG A 459 6.68 -0.91 12.57
C ARG A 459 7.18 0.53 12.64
N GLY A 460 8.49 0.71 12.79
CA GLY A 460 9.14 2.02 12.74
C GLY A 460 10.23 2.19 13.77
#